data_AF-A0A6P7GYB6-F1
#
_entry.id   AF-A0A6P7GYB6-F1
#
_cell.length_a   1.000
_cell.length_b   1.000
_cell.length_c   1.000
_cell.angle_alpha   90.00
_cell.angle_beta   90.00
_cell.angle_gamma   90.00
#
_symmetry.space_group_name_H-M   'P 1'
#
loop_
_entity.id
_entity.type
_entity.pdbx_description
1 polymer ?
#
loop_
_entity_poly.entity_id
_entity_poly.type
_entity_poly.pdbx_seq_one_letter_code
_entity_poly.pdbx_strand_id
1 'polypeptide(L)'
;MAAVSTKDQLHSWIQRSIGTEHFTDYVQNTTQNYVVDIFFVKIDLQPINGKDVLYLVLKTNKKSSGQEKCVFVVQGLCKREVFFYGTILKEYQEFQSDQKLPILLDMVPNCYKTFLENDNEVIILENLKKEGYVLHSREEPMNILHLEMGLKSYAKLHAMSFALKDQKRDIFENMSKNCSSLIREVFVNLKTMYDTKSSALVETLKEAGRPDLSIVYKKYINDKSIHNRIMEVWDTISKDQAFSHTDCHNANMMFQYKVCYKQFSDLV
;
A
#
# COMPACT_ATOMS: atom_id res chain seq x y z
N MET A 1 7.89 -9.44 23.55
CA MET A 1 8.12 -8.16 22.84
C MET A 1 8.82 -8.48 21.54
N ALA A 2 8.30 -8.02 20.39
CA ALA A 2 8.99 -8.16 19.11
C ALA A 2 10.31 -7.38 19.15
N ALA A 3 11.39 -7.97 18.64
CA ALA A 3 12.69 -7.31 18.60
C ALA A 3 12.67 -6.19 17.54
N VAL A 4 12.88 -4.95 17.96
CA VAL A 4 13.04 -3.80 17.06
C VAL A 4 14.40 -3.91 16.36
N SER A 5 14.49 -3.48 15.09
CA SER A 5 15.76 -3.43 14.36
C SER A 5 16.82 -2.63 15.13
N THR A 6 18.06 -3.12 15.14
CA THR A 6 19.15 -2.46 15.86
C THR A 6 19.58 -1.19 15.13
N LYS A 7 20.18 -0.25 15.87
CA LYS A 7 20.74 0.99 15.30
C LYS A 7 21.75 0.70 14.18
N ASP A 8 22.59 -0.33 14.35
CA ASP A 8 23.60 -0.72 13.37
C ASP A 8 22.96 -1.29 12.08
N GLN A 9 21.88 -2.06 12.22
CA GLN A 9 21.14 -2.58 11.08
C GLN A 9 20.49 -1.44 10.27
N LEU A 10 19.88 -0.47 10.97
CA LEU A 10 19.32 0.73 10.35
C LEU A 10 20.39 1.54 9.60
N HIS A 11 21.52 1.79 10.25
CA HIS A 11 22.65 2.52 9.66
C HIS A 11 23.17 1.82 8.39
N SER A 12 23.34 0.50 8.43
CA SER A 12 23.77 -0.30 7.28
C SER A 12 22.80 -0.19 6.09
N TRP A 13 21.49 -0.26 6.33
CA TRP A 13 20.50 -0.08 5.27
C TRP A 13 20.55 1.32 4.67
N ILE A 14 20.72 2.36 5.49
CA ILE A 14 20.86 3.74 5.02
C ILE A 14 22.10 3.90 4.15
N GLN A 15 23.27 3.49 4.65
CA GLN A 15 24.55 3.56 3.93
C GLN A 15 24.44 2.95 2.53
N ARG A 16 23.86 1.74 2.43
CA ARG A 16 23.67 1.03 1.16
C ARG A 16 22.67 1.69 0.21
N SER A 17 21.81 2.55 0.73
CA SER A 17 20.77 3.21 -0.05
C SER A 17 21.24 4.53 -0.63
N ILE A 18 22.04 5.27 0.14
CA ILE A 18 22.65 6.54 -0.31
C ILE A 18 23.97 6.31 -1.07
N GLY A 19 24.62 5.17 -0.88
CA GLY A 19 25.83 4.79 -1.61
C GLY A 19 27.11 5.48 -1.13
N THR A 20 27.14 6.02 0.09
CA THR A 20 28.30 6.69 0.69
C THR A 20 28.41 6.36 2.18
N GLU A 21 29.64 6.36 2.70
CA GLU A 21 29.94 6.23 4.13
C GLU A 21 30.06 7.60 4.83
N HIS A 22 30.12 8.68 4.04
CA HIS A 22 30.32 10.04 4.53
C HIS A 22 28.98 10.71 4.87
N PHE A 23 28.33 10.22 5.92
CA PHE A 23 27.07 10.79 6.41
C PHE A 23 26.91 10.60 7.91
N THR A 24 26.03 11.39 8.50
CA THR A 24 25.49 11.10 9.83
C THR A 24 23.97 10.98 9.75
N ASP A 25 23.42 9.90 10.31
CA ASP A 25 21.99 9.70 10.42
C ASP A 25 21.47 9.95 11.85
N TYR A 26 20.27 10.50 11.91
CA TYR A 26 19.57 10.80 13.15
C TYR A 26 18.11 10.34 13.02
N VAL A 27 17.73 9.35 13.81
CA VAL A 27 16.33 8.93 13.92
C VAL A 27 15.55 10.01 14.65
N GLN A 28 14.70 10.73 13.92
CA GLN A 28 13.89 11.82 14.45
C GLN A 28 12.64 11.31 15.17
N ASN A 29 12.05 10.22 14.65
CA ASN A 29 10.84 9.63 15.20
C ASN A 29 10.71 8.17 14.75
N THR A 30 10.05 7.36 15.57
CA THR A 30 9.68 5.98 15.26
C THR A 30 8.19 5.80 15.45
N THR A 31 7.51 5.26 14.44
CA THR A 31 6.10 4.88 14.51
C THR A 31 6.01 3.37 14.37
N GLN A 32 5.42 2.71 15.37
CA GLN A 32 5.19 1.27 15.34
C GLN A 32 3.69 1.03 15.16
N ASN A 33 3.30 0.39 14.06
CA ASN A 33 1.91 -0.05 13.87
C ASN A 33 1.81 -1.57 13.97
N TYR A 34 0.65 -2.17 13.68
CA TYR A 34 0.48 -3.62 13.82
C TYR A 34 1.32 -4.45 12.82
N VAL A 35 1.71 -3.85 11.69
CA VAL A 35 2.26 -4.55 10.50
C VAL A 35 3.75 -4.26 10.32
N VAL A 36 4.17 -3.02 10.50
CA VAL A 36 5.52 -2.51 10.21
C VAL A 36 6.02 -1.56 11.29
N ASP A 37 7.34 -1.47 11.39
CA ASP A 37 8.04 -0.39 12.07
C ASP A 37 8.46 0.67 11.03
N ILE A 38 8.23 1.94 11.36
CA ILE A 38 8.51 3.09 10.50
C ILE A 38 9.48 4.03 11.22
N PHE A 39 10.60 4.33 10.61
CA PHE A 39 11.64 5.23 11.12
C PHE A 39 11.73 6.47 10.25
N PHE A 40 11.58 7.64 10.86
CA PHE A 40 11.81 8.93 10.22
C PHE A 40 13.25 9.33 10.50
N VAL A 41 14.08 9.41 9.45
CA VAL A 41 15.52 9.60 9.59
C VAL A 41 15.93 10.87 8.86
N LYS A 42 16.71 11.71 9.54
CA LYS A 42 17.44 12.81 8.93
C LYS A 42 18.85 12.35 8.63
N ILE A 43 19.31 12.57 7.41
CA ILE A 43 20.67 12.28 6.98
C ILE A 43 21.35 13.61 6.67
N ASP A 44 22.41 13.91 7.41
CA ASP A 44 23.33 14.98 7.06
C ASP A 44 24.44 14.36 6.20
N LEU A 45 24.40 14.61 4.89
CA LEU A 45 25.47 14.19 3.99
C LEU A 45 26.68 15.08 4.25
N GLN A 46 27.81 14.45 4.56
CA GLN A 46 29.06 15.19 4.63
C GLN A 46 29.55 15.39 3.21
N PRO A 47 29.76 16.63 2.78
CA PRO A 47 30.07 16.89 1.39
C PRO A 47 31.42 16.39 0.90
N ILE A 48 31.46 16.24 -0.43
CA ILE A 48 32.58 16.76 -1.23
C ILE A 48 32.38 18.28 -1.56
N ASN A 49 31.15 18.87 -1.57
CA ASN A 49 30.86 20.28 -1.96
C ASN A 49 29.79 21.15 -1.19
N GLY A 50 29.46 20.91 0.09
CA GLY A 50 28.33 21.55 0.84
C GLY A 50 27.42 20.57 1.64
N LYS A 51 26.87 21.00 2.78
CA LYS A 51 26.04 20.14 3.65
C LYS A 51 24.65 19.92 3.03
N ASP A 52 24.47 18.81 2.31
CA ASP A 52 23.16 18.37 1.83
C ASP A 52 22.44 17.56 2.92
N VAL A 53 21.12 17.78 3.07
CA VAL A 53 20.29 17.09 4.06
C VAL A 53 19.20 16.30 3.34
N LEU A 54 19.12 15.00 3.63
CA LEU A 54 18.01 14.16 3.18
C LEU A 54 17.09 13.82 4.35
N TYR A 55 15.79 13.74 4.07
CA TYR A 55 14.81 13.25 5.02
C TYR A 55 14.17 11.99 4.46
N LEU A 56 14.43 10.87 5.11
CA LEU A 56 13.99 9.55 4.65
C LEU A 56 12.98 8.94 5.62
N VAL A 57 12.17 8.04 5.09
CA VAL A 57 11.32 7.12 5.82
C VAL A 57 11.81 5.71 5.55
N LEU A 58 12.24 5.01 6.60
CA LEU A 58 12.51 3.58 6.55
C LEU A 58 11.27 2.82 7.02
N LYS A 59 10.78 1.90 6.21
CA LYS A 59 9.75 0.95 6.61
C LYS A 59 10.37 -0.43 6.66
N THR A 60 10.12 -1.18 7.74
CA THR A 60 10.51 -2.57 7.86
C THR A 60 9.39 -3.40 8.48
N ASN A 61 9.26 -4.66 8.07
CA ASN A 61 8.38 -5.61 8.73
C ASN A 61 8.75 -5.80 10.20
N LYS A 62 7.75 -6.12 11.03
CA LYS A 62 8.00 -6.51 12.41
C LYS A 62 8.61 -7.90 12.49
N LYS A 63 9.62 -8.06 13.34
CA LYS A 63 10.16 -9.38 13.70
C LYS A 63 9.16 -10.11 14.61
N SER A 64 8.24 -10.86 14.02
CA SER A 64 7.29 -11.70 14.75
C SER A 64 7.99 -12.96 15.25
N SER A 65 7.85 -13.27 16.54
CA SER A 65 8.38 -14.50 17.14
C SER A 65 7.42 -15.70 17.03
N GLY A 66 6.50 -15.75 16.05
CA GLY A 66 5.45 -16.77 16.02
C GLY A 66 4.81 -17.05 14.65
N GLN A 67 4.35 -18.29 14.49
CA GLN A 67 3.75 -18.90 13.29
C GLN A 67 2.22 -18.66 13.17
N GLU A 68 1.73 -17.45 13.47
CA GLU A 68 0.29 -17.17 13.34
C GLU A 68 -0.08 -16.88 11.87
N LYS A 69 -1.21 -17.39 11.36
CA LYS A 69 -1.63 -17.19 9.95
C LYS A 69 -1.74 -15.72 9.54
N CYS A 70 -2.10 -14.82 10.46
CA CYS A 70 -2.11 -13.37 10.21
C CYS A 70 -0.71 -12.82 9.91
N VAL A 71 0.34 -13.43 10.46
CA VAL A 71 1.74 -13.06 10.19
C VAL A 71 2.10 -13.34 8.73
N PHE A 72 1.67 -14.47 8.17
CA PHE A 72 1.99 -14.81 6.77
C PHE A 72 1.39 -13.80 5.78
N VAL A 73 0.14 -13.38 6.00
CA VAL A 73 -0.53 -12.39 5.16
C VAL A 73 0.18 -11.04 5.27
N VAL A 74 0.51 -10.62 6.49
CA VAL A 74 1.25 -9.38 6.75
C VAL A 74 2.63 -9.41 6.07
N GLN A 75 3.39 -10.50 6.21
CA GLN A 75 4.67 -10.67 5.52
C GLN A 75 4.50 -10.63 4.00
N GLY A 76 3.48 -11.30 3.46
CA GLY A 76 3.15 -11.24 2.04
C GLY A 76 2.87 -9.80 1.56
N LEU A 77 2.15 -9.01 2.35
CA LEU A 77 1.88 -7.60 2.06
C LEU A 77 3.16 -6.76 2.07
N CYS A 78 4.04 -6.95 3.06
CA CYS A 78 5.35 -6.28 3.11
C CYS A 78 6.22 -6.64 1.90
N LYS A 79 6.28 -7.93 1.53
CA LYS A 79 6.99 -8.39 0.32
C LYS A 79 6.38 -7.80 -0.95
N ARG A 80 5.06 -7.67 -1.02
CA ARG A 80 4.35 -7.05 -2.15
C ARG A 80 4.69 -5.57 -2.27
N GLU A 81 4.79 -4.86 -1.14
CA GLU A 81 5.18 -3.46 -1.13
C GLU A 81 6.63 -3.29 -1.63
N VAL A 82 7.56 -4.14 -1.16
CA VAL A 82 8.93 -4.18 -1.68
C VAL A 82 8.96 -4.48 -3.18
N PHE A 83 8.16 -5.44 -3.65
CA PHE A 83 8.07 -5.77 -5.08
C PHE A 83 7.53 -4.61 -5.91
N PHE A 84 6.55 -3.86 -5.40
CA PHE A 84 6.02 -2.69 -6.08
C PHE A 84 7.11 -1.62 -6.28
N TYR A 85 7.75 -1.15 -5.21
CA TYR A 85 8.76 -0.11 -5.30
C TYR A 85 10.07 -0.58 -5.95
N GLY A 86 10.45 -1.83 -5.73
CA GLY A 86 11.70 -2.41 -6.20
C GLY A 86 11.67 -2.84 -7.67
N THR A 87 10.49 -3.19 -8.19
CA THR A 87 10.31 -3.78 -9.52
C THR A 87 9.25 -3.04 -10.35
N ILE A 88 7.98 -3.06 -9.94
CA ILE A 88 6.86 -2.54 -10.76
C ILE A 88 7.04 -1.05 -11.05
N LEU A 89 7.33 -0.24 -10.03
CA LEU A 89 7.50 1.19 -10.17
C LEU A 89 8.67 1.54 -11.09
N LYS A 90 9.79 0.82 -10.99
CA LYS A 90 10.96 1.02 -11.86
C LYS A 90 10.63 0.68 -13.30
N GLU A 91 9.97 -0.45 -13.55
CA GLU A 91 9.54 -0.82 -14.89
C GLU A 91 8.60 0.25 -15.49
N TYR A 92 7.69 0.81 -14.69
CA TYR A 92 6.84 1.91 -15.16
C TYR A 92 7.65 3.18 -15.46
N GLN A 93 8.63 3.53 -14.64
CA GLN A 93 9.50 4.69 -14.88
C GLN A 93 10.36 4.51 -16.13
N GLU A 94 10.94 3.32 -16.33
CA GLU A 94 11.70 2.96 -17.53
C GLU A 94 10.80 2.99 -18.77
N PHE A 95 9.63 2.36 -18.72
CA PHE A 95 8.64 2.39 -19.80
C PHE A 95 8.21 3.83 -20.14
N GLN A 96 7.95 4.66 -19.14
CA GLN A 96 7.62 6.07 -19.33
C GLN A 96 8.75 6.84 -20.02
N SER A 97 10.00 6.59 -19.62
CA SER A 97 11.19 7.20 -20.22
C SER A 97 11.40 6.76 -21.67
N ASP A 98 11.31 5.45 -21.96
CA ASP A 98 11.43 4.89 -23.30
C ASP A 98 10.43 5.53 -24.28
N GLN A 99 9.20 5.71 -23.81
CA GLN A 99 8.10 6.29 -24.59
C GLN A 99 8.10 7.83 -24.58
N LYS A 100 9.03 8.47 -23.87
CA LYS A 100 9.13 9.93 -23.71
C LYS A 100 7.82 10.56 -23.21
N LEU A 101 7.12 9.85 -22.32
CA LEU A 101 5.88 10.31 -21.73
C LEU A 101 6.16 11.34 -20.63
N PRO A 102 5.20 12.26 -20.34
CA PRO A 102 5.30 13.11 -19.16
C PRO A 102 5.36 12.26 -17.88
N ILE A 103 5.82 12.85 -16.78
CA ILE A 103 5.85 12.17 -15.48
C ILE A 103 4.41 11.94 -15.01
N LEU A 104 3.99 10.67 -15.03
CA LEU A 104 2.67 10.21 -14.60
C LEU A 104 2.68 9.61 -13.19
N LEU A 105 3.86 9.27 -12.67
CA LEU A 105 4.03 8.63 -11.37
C LEU A 105 4.50 9.62 -10.27
N ASP A 106 4.06 10.87 -10.38
CA ASP A 106 4.29 11.94 -9.40
C ASP A 106 3.53 11.74 -8.07
N MET A 107 2.61 10.78 -8.02
CA MET A 107 1.80 10.48 -6.84
C MET A 107 2.45 9.49 -5.86
N VAL A 108 3.64 8.96 -6.17
CA VAL A 108 4.38 8.07 -5.27
C VAL A 108 5.67 8.75 -4.77
N PRO A 109 6.08 8.52 -3.51
CA PRO A 109 7.34 9.07 -3.02
C PRO A 109 8.53 8.49 -3.78
N ASN A 110 9.62 9.25 -3.85
CA ASN A 110 10.88 8.70 -4.36
C ASN A 110 11.32 7.51 -3.49
N CYS A 111 11.59 6.37 -4.14
CA CYS A 111 12.13 5.19 -3.50
C CYS A 111 13.63 5.09 -3.76
N TYR A 112 14.43 5.23 -2.69
CA TYR A 112 15.88 5.16 -2.77
C TYR A 112 16.35 3.71 -2.86
N LYS A 113 15.77 2.83 -2.04
CA LYS A 113 16.16 1.41 -2.03
C LYS A 113 15.09 0.52 -1.40
N THR A 114 15.12 -0.73 -1.80
CA THR A 114 14.37 -1.82 -1.20
C THR A 114 15.29 -2.99 -0.91
N PHE A 115 15.06 -3.71 0.19
CA PHE A 115 15.80 -4.93 0.55
C PHE A 115 14.85 -6.06 0.92
N LEU A 116 15.22 -7.27 0.51
CA LEU A 116 14.66 -8.54 0.99
C LEU A 116 15.83 -9.40 1.47
N GLU A 117 16.15 -9.32 2.75
CA GLU A 117 17.34 -9.97 3.32
C GLU A 117 17.07 -10.52 4.72
N ASN A 118 17.39 -11.80 4.94
CA ASN A 118 17.29 -12.45 6.25
C ASN A 118 15.92 -12.20 6.92
N ASP A 119 14.83 -12.40 6.16
CA ASP A 119 13.44 -12.14 6.56
C ASP A 119 13.11 -10.67 6.89
N ASN A 120 13.97 -9.72 6.53
CA ASN A 120 13.65 -8.30 6.60
C ASN A 120 13.14 -7.82 5.24
N GLU A 121 11.94 -7.24 5.26
CA GLU A 121 11.37 -6.51 4.14
C GLU A 121 11.53 -5.02 4.41
N VAL A 122 12.42 -4.36 3.66
CA VAL A 122 12.82 -2.97 3.93
C VAL A 122 12.57 -2.09 2.73
N ILE A 123 12.01 -0.91 2.97
CA ILE A 123 11.77 0.12 1.95
C ILE A 123 12.28 1.46 2.49
N ILE A 124 13.01 2.19 1.67
CA ILE A 124 13.55 3.51 1.99
C ILE A 124 12.99 4.51 1.02
N LEU A 125 12.14 5.39 1.55
CA LEU A 125 11.37 6.37 0.81
C LEU A 125 11.77 7.78 1.23
N GLU A 126 11.47 8.73 0.37
CA GLU A 126 11.42 10.14 0.72
C GLU A 126 10.39 10.42 1.83
N ASN A 127 10.73 11.34 2.74
CA ASN A 127 9.82 11.79 3.79
C ASN A 127 8.92 12.93 3.31
N LEU A 128 7.78 12.57 2.72
CA LEU A 128 6.78 13.54 2.22
C LEU A 128 6.25 14.52 3.29
N LYS A 129 6.37 14.20 4.60
CA LYS A 129 5.99 15.16 5.66
C LYS A 129 6.85 16.42 5.63
N LYS A 130 8.08 16.36 5.12
CA LYS A 130 8.97 17.52 4.99
C LYS A 130 8.59 18.40 3.81
N GLU A 131 7.93 17.81 2.82
CA GLU A 131 7.28 18.51 1.71
C GLU A 131 5.85 18.99 2.09
N GLY A 132 5.45 18.90 3.36
CA GLY A 132 4.15 19.41 3.82
C GLY A 132 2.96 18.49 3.57
N TYR A 133 3.18 17.25 3.10
CA TYR A 133 2.11 16.27 3.01
C TYR A 133 1.70 15.76 4.39
N VAL A 134 0.40 15.61 4.60
CA VAL A 134 -0.18 15.09 5.85
C VAL A 134 -1.22 14.01 5.58
N LEU A 135 -1.45 13.15 6.56
CA LEU A 135 -2.56 12.19 6.50
C LEU A 135 -3.87 12.94 6.76
N HIS A 136 -4.91 12.61 5.98
CA HIS A 136 -6.26 13.08 6.27
C HIS A 136 -6.80 12.42 7.55
N SER A 137 -7.56 13.16 8.35
CA SER A 137 -8.14 12.64 9.60
C SER A 137 -9.09 11.48 9.31
N ARG A 138 -9.02 10.42 10.11
CA ARG A 138 -9.94 9.27 10.02
C ARG A 138 -11.33 9.57 10.57
N GLU A 139 -11.44 10.64 11.36
CA GLU A 139 -12.71 11.09 11.95
C GLU A 139 -13.48 12.00 11.00
N GLU A 140 -12.85 12.42 9.89
CA GLU A 140 -13.42 13.38 8.95
C GLU A 140 -13.64 12.73 7.58
N PRO A 141 -14.80 12.94 6.93
CA PRO A 141 -15.02 12.44 5.58
C PRO A 141 -14.11 13.15 4.57
N MET A 142 -13.70 12.43 3.53
CA MET A 142 -13.00 13.02 2.39
C MET A 142 -13.99 13.89 1.58
N ASN A 143 -13.59 15.12 1.27
CA ASN A 143 -14.35 15.98 0.34
C ASN A 143 -14.12 15.57 -1.12
N ILE A 144 -14.84 16.20 -2.05
CA ILE A 144 -14.77 15.87 -3.48
C ILE A 144 -13.36 16.01 -4.07
N LEU A 145 -12.56 16.98 -3.61
CA LEU A 145 -11.20 17.19 -4.10
C LEU A 145 -10.27 16.05 -3.68
N HIS A 146 -10.40 15.55 -2.45
CA HIS A 146 -9.63 14.37 -2.00
C HIS A 146 -9.97 13.15 -2.84
N LEU A 147 -11.26 12.93 -3.10
CA LEU A 147 -11.75 11.82 -3.92
C LEU A 147 -11.23 11.95 -5.35
N GLU A 148 -11.30 13.15 -5.94
CA GLU A 148 -10.83 13.41 -7.29
C GLU A 148 -9.32 13.16 -7.43
N MET A 149 -8.51 13.64 -6.48
CA MET A 149 -7.06 13.40 -6.46
C MET A 149 -6.74 11.91 -6.31
N GLY A 150 -7.41 11.22 -5.39
CA GLY A 150 -7.28 9.78 -5.24
C GLY A 150 -7.58 9.06 -6.55
N LEU A 151 -8.78 9.29 -7.12
CA LEU A 151 -9.21 8.65 -8.37
C LEU A 151 -8.27 8.96 -9.55
N LYS A 152 -7.77 10.20 -9.68
CA LYS A 152 -6.77 10.57 -10.70
C LYS A 152 -5.46 9.78 -10.52
N SER A 153 -4.99 9.62 -9.29
CA SER A 153 -3.80 8.80 -8.97
C SER A 153 -3.99 7.33 -9.34
N TYR A 154 -5.16 6.75 -9.03
CA TYR A 154 -5.50 5.38 -9.46
C TYR A 154 -5.61 5.27 -10.98
N ALA A 155 -6.20 6.26 -11.65
CA ALA A 155 -6.32 6.26 -13.10
C ALA A 155 -4.94 6.28 -13.79
N LYS A 156 -4.01 7.13 -13.32
CA LYS A 156 -2.62 7.15 -13.78
C LYS A 156 -1.93 5.79 -13.56
N LEU A 157 -2.08 5.18 -12.37
CA LEU A 157 -1.50 3.87 -12.06
C LEU A 157 -2.04 2.76 -12.98
N HIS A 158 -3.36 2.71 -13.18
CA HIS A 158 -3.99 1.72 -14.05
C HIS A 158 -3.63 1.96 -15.53
N ALA A 159 -3.55 3.21 -15.98
CA ALA A 159 -3.15 3.54 -17.34
C ALA A 159 -1.73 3.04 -17.66
N MET A 160 -0.78 3.24 -16.73
CA MET A 160 0.58 2.69 -16.87
C MET A 160 0.57 1.16 -16.95
N SER A 161 -0.27 0.52 -16.14
CA SER A 161 -0.42 -0.93 -16.16
C SER A 161 -0.94 -1.46 -17.49
N PHE A 162 -2.00 -0.84 -18.02
CA PHE A 162 -2.58 -1.21 -19.30
C PHE A 162 -1.63 -0.95 -20.46
N ALA A 163 -0.96 0.20 -20.47
CA ALA A 163 0.02 0.52 -21.51
C ALA A 163 1.19 -0.47 -21.51
N LEU A 164 1.72 -0.83 -20.33
CA LEU A 164 2.77 -1.84 -20.21
C LEU A 164 2.28 -3.21 -20.68
N LYS A 165 1.06 -3.60 -20.33
CA LYS A 165 0.47 -4.88 -20.76
C LYS A 165 0.30 -4.96 -22.28
N ASP A 166 -0.11 -3.87 -22.91
CA ASP A 166 -0.32 -3.79 -24.36
C ASP A 166 1.02 -3.82 -25.11
N GLN A 167 2.01 -3.04 -24.66
CA GLN A 167 3.25 -2.80 -25.42
C GLN A 167 4.43 -3.69 -24.99
N LYS A 168 4.47 -4.14 -23.74
CA LYS A 168 5.51 -5.01 -23.16
C LYS A 168 4.88 -6.19 -22.41
N ARG A 169 4.01 -6.94 -23.11
CA ARG A 169 3.18 -8.01 -22.53
C ARG A 169 3.95 -9.05 -21.72
N ASP A 170 5.11 -9.52 -22.21
CA ASP A 170 5.91 -10.54 -21.51
C ASP A 170 6.39 -10.06 -20.14
N ILE A 171 6.76 -8.77 -20.04
CA ILE A 171 7.18 -8.15 -18.78
C ILE A 171 5.99 -8.07 -17.81
N PHE A 172 4.84 -7.61 -18.31
CA PHE A 172 3.61 -7.57 -17.53
C PHE A 172 3.21 -8.96 -16.99
N GLU A 173 3.20 -9.98 -17.86
CA GLU A 173 2.86 -11.35 -17.49
C GLU A 173 3.88 -11.97 -16.53
N ASN A 174 5.15 -11.62 -16.64
CA ASN A 174 6.16 -12.06 -15.69
C ASN A 174 5.96 -11.43 -14.30
N MET A 175 5.68 -10.12 -14.23
CA MET A 175 5.42 -9.45 -12.96
C MET A 175 4.11 -9.91 -12.31
N SER A 176 3.06 -10.18 -13.10
CA SER A 176 1.75 -10.55 -12.59
C SER A 176 1.70 -11.89 -11.86
N LYS A 177 2.65 -12.81 -12.15
CA LYS A 177 2.84 -14.06 -11.40
C LYS A 177 3.07 -13.83 -9.91
N ASN A 178 3.67 -12.71 -9.53
CA ASN A 178 3.93 -12.34 -8.14
C ASN A 178 2.79 -11.54 -7.50
N CYS A 179 1.68 -11.33 -8.23
CA CYS A 179 0.60 -10.42 -7.85
C CYS A 179 -0.70 -11.11 -7.39
N SER A 180 -0.67 -12.40 -7.01
CA SER A 180 -1.86 -13.10 -6.50
C SER A 180 -2.46 -12.44 -5.25
N SER A 181 -3.77 -12.61 -5.04
CA SER A 181 -4.48 -12.06 -3.88
C SER A 181 -4.12 -12.85 -2.62
N LEU A 182 -3.35 -12.23 -1.72
CA LEU A 182 -2.99 -12.81 -0.41
C LEU A 182 -4.22 -12.95 0.50
N ILE A 183 -5.19 -12.04 0.37
CA ILE A 183 -6.43 -12.04 1.16
C ILE A 183 -7.34 -13.19 0.75
N ARG A 184 -7.31 -13.60 -0.54
CA ARG A 184 -8.08 -14.74 -1.03
C ARG A 184 -7.76 -16.01 -0.24
N GLU A 185 -6.49 -16.28 0.06
CA GLU A 185 -6.07 -17.47 0.81
C GLU A 185 -6.65 -17.51 2.23
N VAL A 186 -6.75 -16.35 2.88
CA VAL A 186 -7.43 -16.22 4.16
C VAL A 186 -8.91 -16.54 3.99
N PHE A 187 -9.53 -15.94 2.96
CA PHE A 187 -10.96 -15.98 2.74
C PHE A 187 -11.50 -17.40 2.47
N VAL A 188 -10.75 -18.23 1.74
CA VAL A 188 -11.10 -19.64 1.44
C VAL A 188 -11.53 -20.41 2.69
N ASN A 189 -10.89 -20.13 3.83
CA ASN A 189 -11.13 -20.85 5.09
C ASN A 189 -12.22 -20.21 5.96
N LEU A 190 -12.85 -19.12 5.51
CA LEU A 190 -13.86 -18.37 6.27
C LEU A 190 -15.30 -18.66 5.84
N LYS A 191 -15.53 -19.61 4.94
CA LYS A 191 -16.88 -19.94 4.43
C LYS A 191 -17.92 -20.10 5.52
N THR A 192 -17.67 -20.96 6.50
CA THR A 192 -18.62 -21.21 7.60
C THR A 192 -18.94 -19.94 8.37
N MET A 193 -17.94 -19.09 8.63
CA MET A 193 -18.14 -17.82 9.33
C MET A 193 -19.02 -16.87 8.52
N TYR A 194 -18.75 -16.72 7.21
CA TYR A 194 -19.55 -15.89 6.33
C TYR A 194 -20.97 -16.40 6.16
N ASP A 195 -21.16 -17.70 5.95
CA ASP A 195 -22.49 -18.30 5.77
C ASP A 195 -23.33 -18.15 7.05
N THR A 196 -22.71 -18.32 8.23
CA THR A 196 -23.37 -18.14 9.53
C THR A 196 -23.77 -16.68 9.74
N LYS A 197 -22.84 -15.73 9.56
CA LYS A 197 -23.14 -14.30 9.73
C LYS A 197 -24.16 -13.80 8.71
N SER A 198 -24.08 -14.29 7.47
CA SER A 198 -25.06 -13.97 6.44
C SER A 198 -26.44 -14.46 6.83
N SER A 199 -26.55 -15.68 7.37
CA SER A 199 -27.85 -16.20 7.82
C SER A 199 -28.41 -15.42 9.01
N ALA A 200 -27.57 -15.02 9.96
CA ALA A 200 -28.00 -14.22 11.12
C ALA A 200 -28.58 -12.85 10.72
N LEU A 201 -28.03 -12.21 9.67
CA LEU A 201 -28.52 -10.93 9.18
C LEU A 201 -29.98 -10.98 8.70
N VAL A 202 -30.48 -12.15 8.29
CA VAL A 202 -31.90 -12.32 7.93
C VAL A 202 -32.81 -11.96 9.10
N GLU A 203 -32.48 -12.42 10.31
CA GLU A 203 -33.28 -12.13 11.50
C GLU A 203 -33.06 -10.70 11.99
N THR A 204 -31.81 -10.23 11.98
CA THR A 204 -31.47 -8.84 12.31
C THR A 204 -32.25 -7.84 11.46
N LEU A 205 -32.45 -8.11 10.15
CA LEU A 205 -33.26 -7.27 9.28
C LEU A 205 -34.74 -7.25 9.69
N LYS A 206 -35.31 -8.37 10.16
CA LYS A 206 -36.69 -8.40 10.66
C LYS A 206 -36.82 -7.60 11.94
N GLU A 207 -35.91 -7.81 12.89
CA GLU A 207 -35.87 -7.10 14.17
C GLU A 207 -35.71 -5.59 13.98
N ALA A 208 -34.97 -5.17 12.95
CA ALA A 208 -34.84 -3.77 12.54
C ALA A 208 -36.07 -3.20 11.80
N GLY A 209 -37.19 -3.93 11.73
CA GLY A 209 -38.42 -3.48 11.06
C GLY A 209 -38.33 -3.50 9.53
N ARG A 210 -37.43 -4.30 8.95
CA ARG A 210 -37.21 -4.45 7.49
C ARG A 210 -37.50 -5.88 6.99
N PRO A 211 -38.72 -6.41 7.18
CA PRO A 211 -39.09 -7.74 6.70
C PRO A 211 -39.04 -7.84 5.16
N ASP A 212 -39.26 -6.72 4.45
CA ASP A 212 -39.09 -6.59 3.00
C ASP A 212 -37.67 -6.99 2.57
N LEU A 213 -36.65 -6.43 3.22
CA LEU A 213 -35.25 -6.75 2.95
C LEU A 213 -34.88 -8.15 3.43
N SER A 214 -35.41 -8.58 4.59
CA SER A 214 -35.15 -9.92 5.13
C SER A 214 -35.53 -11.02 4.14
N ILE A 215 -36.71 -10.92 3.52
CA ILE A 215 -37.20 -11.89 2.52
C ILE A 215 -36.30 -11.90 1.28
N VAL A 216 -35.99 -10.71 0.73
CA VAL A 216 -35.14 -10.57 -0.46
C VAL A 216 -33.73 -11.11 -0.19
N TYR A 217 -33.15 -10.74 0.95
CA TYR A 217 -31.81 -11.15 1.33
C TYR A 217 -31.72 -12.65 1.62
N LYS A 218 -32.71 -13.24 2.30
CA LYS A 218 -32.80 -14.70 2.50
C LYS A 218 -32.81 -15.45 1.17
N LYS A 219 -33.60 -14.98 0.19
CA LYS A 219 -33.60 -15.57 -1.15
C LYS A 219 -32.22 -15.47 -1.80
N TYR A 220 -31.57 -14.30 -1.71
CA TYR A 220 -30.26 -14.04 -2.29
C TYR A 220 -29.15 -14.96 -1.76
N ILE A 221 -29.09 -15.17 -0.44
CA ILE A 221 -28.07 -16.02 0.20
C ILE A 221 -28.35 -17.52 0.02
N ASN A 222 -29.62 -17.92 -0.14
CA ASN A 222 -30.01 -19.30 -0.42
C ASN A 222 -29.70 -19.72 -1.86
N ASP A 223 -29.84 -18.80 -2.82
CA ASP A 223 -29.49 -19.03 -4.23
C ASP A 223 -27.99 -19.35 -4.38
N LYS A 224 -27.14 -18.52 -3.75
CA LYS A 224 -25.70 -18.77 -3.63
C LYS A 224 -25.15 -17.97 -2.47
N SER A 225 -24.35 -18.63 -1.64
CA SER A 225 -23.79 -17.99 -0.46
C SER A 225 -22.85 -16.84 -0.83
N ILE A 226 -22.81 -15.81 0.02
CA ILE A 226 -21.97 -14.61 -0.18
C ILE A 226 -20.50 -15.01 -0.36
N HIS A 227 -20.03 -15.98 0.43
CA HIS A 227 -18.67 -16.50 0.32
C HIS A 227 -18.39 -17.02 -1.09
N ASN A 228 -19.26 -17.87 -1.63
CA ASN A 228 -19.05 -18.47 -2.96
C ASN A 228 -19.09 -17.41 -4.07
N ARG A 229 -20.00 -16.43 -3.98
CA ARG A 229 -20.03 -15.31 -4.94
C ARG A 229 -18.72 -14.53 -4.94
N ILE A 230 -18.20 -14.24 -3.74
CA ILE A 230 -16.93 -13.53 -3.58
C ILE A 230 -15.76 -14.35 -4.15
N MET A 231 -15.72 -15.66 -3.91
CA MET A 231 -14.71 -16.55 -4.48
C MET A 231 -14.76 -16.58 -6.00
N GLU A 232 -15.96 -16.62 -6.61
CA GLU A 232 -16.13 -16.56 -8.07
C GLU A 232 -15.58 -15.26 -8.67
N VAL A 233 -15.82 -14.13 -8.01
CA VAL A 233 -15.25 -12.84 -8.43
C VAL A 233 -13.72 -12.88 -8.34
N TRP A 234 -13.15 -13.43 -7.28
CA TRP A 234 -11.69 -13.55 -7.13
C TRP A 234 -11.05 -14.53 -8.13
N ASP A 235 -11.77 -15.58 -8.52
CA ASP A 235 -11.29 -16.59 -9.47
C ASP A 235 -11.47 -16.14 -10.93
N THR A 236 -12.16 -15.02 -11.15
CA THR A 236 -12.33 -14.45 -12.48
C THR A 236 -11.03 -13.78 -12.93
N ILE A 237 -10.39 -14.38 -13.93
CA ILE A 237 -9.25 -13.78 -14.63
C ILE A 237 -9.79 -12.91 -15.77
N SER A 238 -9.84 -11.59 -15.54
CA SER A 238 -10.26 -10.64 -16.58
C SER A 238 -9.17 -10.42 -17.62
N LYS A 239 -9.55 -10.29 -18.89
CA LYS A 239 -8.66 -9.79 -19.95
C LYS A 239 -8.20 -8.35 -19.67
N ASP A 240 -8.93 -7.61 -18.84
CA ASP A 240 -8.68 -6.21 -18.47
C ASP A 240 -7.98 -6.10 -17.10
N GLN A 241 -7.18 -7.10 -16.72
CA GLN A 241 -6.32 -7.05 -15.53
C GLN A 241 -5.29 -5.92 -15.62
N ALA A 242 -5.12 -5.23 -14.49
CA ALA A 242 -4.10 -4.21 -14.22
C ALA A 242 -3.56 -4.39 -12.80
N PHE A 243 -2.32 -3.94 -12.56
CA PHE A 243 -1.76 -3.77 -11.23
C PHE A 243 -2.50 -2.65 -10.50
N SER A 244 -2.92 -2.90 -9.27
CA SER A 244 -3.71 -1.96 -8.47
C SER A 244 -3.22 -1.90 -7.04
N HIS A 245 -3.39 -0.75 -6.39
CA HIS A 245 -3.13 -0.56 -4.96
C HIS A 245 -4.19 -1.24 -4.09
N THR A 246 -5.44 -1.33 -4.56
CA THR A 246 -6.60 -2.03 -3.94
C THR A 246 -7.09 -1.54 -2.56
N ASP A 247 -6.32 -0.74 -1.83
CA ASP A 247 -6.73 -0.16 -0.54
C ASP A 247 -6.80 1.38 -0.61
N CYS A 248 -8.00 1.91 -0.85
CA CYS A 248 -8.27 3.35 -0.94
C CYS A 248 -8.60 4.00 0.41
N HIS A 249 -8.30 3.33 1.52
CA HIS A 249 -8.48 3.90 2.85
C HIS A 249 -7.64 5.18 3.00
N ASN A 250 -8.21 6.23 3.60
CA ASN A 250 -7.58 7.56 3.70
C ASN A 250 -6.19 7.54 4.37
N ALA A 251 -5.94 6.59 5.28
CA ALA A 251 -4.66 6.39 5.93
C ALA A 251 -3.52 5.93 5.01
N ASN A 252 -3.83 5.54 3.77
CA ASN A 252 -2.86 5.16 2.75
C ASN A 252 -2.63 6.29 1.72
N MET A 253 -3.24 7.45 1.93
CA MET A 253 -3.09 8.62 1.08
C MET A 253 -2.61 9.80 1.91
N MET A 254 -1.65 10.54 1.39
CA MET A 254 -1.20 11.79 1.98
C MET A 254 -1.57 12.94 1.04
N PHE A 255 -1.99 14.06 1.62
CA PHE A 255 -2.44 15.23 0.89
C PHE A 255 -1.64 16.46 1.32
N GLN A 256 -1.43 17.38 0.38
CA GLN A 256 -0.84 18.68 0.62
C GLN A 256 -1.92 19.76 0.41
N TYR A 257 -1.98 20.75 1.30
CA TYR A 257 -3.03 21.77 1.32
C TYR A 257 -2.43 23.16 1.05
N LYS A 258 -3.12 23.98 0.25
CA LYS A 258 -2.75 25.38 0.02
C LYS A 258 -3.16 26.19 1.26
N VAL A 259 -2.20 26.39 2.17
CA VAL A 259 -2.21 27.34 3.30
C VAL A 259 -2.81 26.83 4.62
N CYS A 260 -2.03 27.11 5.68
CA CYS A 260 -2.18 26.77 7.08
C CYS A 260 -3.31 27.54 7.77
N TYR A 261 -4.57 27.17 7.52
CA TYR A 261 -5.65 27.33 8.50
C TYR A 261 -6.59 26.14 8.34
N LYS A 262 -7.17 25.67 9.44
CA LYS A 262 -8.15 24.58 9.50
C LYS A 262 -9.46 24.94 8.80
N GLN A 263 -9.42 25.27 7.51
CA GLN A 263 -10.56 25.38 6.63
C GLN A 263 -10.25 24.62 5.34
N PHE A 264 -11.00 23.54 5.17
CA PHE A 264 -10.75 22.41 4.27
C PHE A 264 -11.17 22.65 2.81
N SER A 265 -10.84 23.81 2.23
CA SER A 265 -11.29 24.17 0.88
C SER A 265 -10.25 24.00 -0.23
N ASP A 266 -8.94 23.95 0.05
CA ASP A 266 -7.95 24.18 -1.01
C ASP A 266 -6.85 23.11 -1.04
N LEU A 267 -7.06 22.06 -1.84
CA LEU A 267 -6.01 21.07 -2.17
C LEU A 267 -5.09 21.61 -3.29
N VAL A 268 -3.81 21.19 -3.26
CA VAL A 268 -2.77 21.65 -4.22
C VAL A 268 -2.93 21.00 -5.58
#